data_AF-A0A382ZZK7-F1
#
_entry.id   AF-A0A382ZZK7-F1
#
_cell.length_a   1.000
_cell.length_b   1.000
_cell.length_c   1.000
_cell.angle_alpha   90.00
_cell.angle_beta   90.00
_cell.angle_gamma   90.00
#
_symmetry.space_group_name_H-M   'P 1'
#
loop_
_entity.id
_entity.type
_entity.pdbx_description
1 polymer ?
#
loop_
_entity_poly.entity_id
_entity_poly.type
_entity_poly.pdbx_seq_one_letter_code
_entity_poly.pdbx_strand_id
1 'polypeptide(L)'
;SHLLELWADEYWLPIAMHYRWSFGDENVEFLAKENGATLAPFLPKFAQRWMGRLATANLPKAAPIVGFIPEQHKMLENWTEHTLDLLETHFTHHDYLLGGRPTVADYGLLASFFGHLNRDPVPKRILMSKRPNLTAWVERTHGGDDASGDLMPDDALPETLMPILRCVFDEALPMLAAYRDRLNEHIAEQNLVSGDLIPRYLERAEFPMLDQRFGRSAWPFSLWKIQRVQNKIQALPEADQQKINGWLADNFGQ
;
A
#
# COMPACT_ATOMS: atom_id res chain seq x y z
N SER A 1 -11.31 8.78 -1.81
CA SER A 1 -10.17 8.53 -2.73
C SER A 1 -8.81 8.79 -2.08
N HIS A 2 -8.46 10.02 -1.67
CA HIS A 2 -7.12 10.31 -1.07
C HIS A 2 -6.75 9.45 0.15
N LEU A 3 -7.71 9.11 1.03
CA LEU A 3 -7.46 8.22 2.16
C LEU A 3 -7.05 6.80 1.72
N LEU A 4 -7.67 6.28 0.65
CA LEU A 4 -7.33 4.97 0.09
C LEU A 4 -5.98 5.00 -0.63
N GLU A 5 -5.62 6.11 -1.28
CA GLU A 5 -4.26 6.30 -1.83
C GLU A 5 -3.20 6.27 -0.72
N LEU A 6 -3.42 6.97 0.40
CA LEU A 6 -2.52 6.90 1.56
C LEU A 6 -2.35 5.46 2.07
N TRP A 7 -3.46 4.72 2.21
CA TRP A 7 -3.42 3.32 2.62
C TRP A 7 -2.65 2.46 1.60
N ALA A 8 -2.89 2.66 0.31
CA ALA A 8 -2.20 1.97 -0.77
C ALA A 8 -0.69 2.19 -0.73
N ASP A 9 -0.26 3.43 -0.60
CA ASP A 9 1.14 3.82 -0.60
C ASP A 9 1.91 3.29 0.61
N GLU A 10 1.31 3.39 1.80
CA GLU A 10 2.02 3.20 3.05
C GLU A 10 1.87 1.78 3.60
N TYR A 11 0.68 1.18 3.46
CA TYR A 11 0.33 -0.06 4.16
C TYR A 11 0.65 -1.31 3.32
N TRP A 12 0.57 -1.23 1.98
CA TRP A 12 0.83 -2.37 1.08
C TRP A 12 2.30 -2.66 0.82
N LEU A 13 3.21 -1.72 1.10
CA LEU A 13 4.62 -1.90 0.81
C LEU A 13 5.26 -3.16 1.44
N PRO A 14 5.05 -3.49 2.73
CA PRO A 14 5.63 -4.71 3.30
C PRO A 14 5.11 -5.97 2.64
N ILE A 15 3.85 -5.98 2.20
CA ILE A 15 3.25 -7.08 1.42
C ILE A 15 3.96 -7.20 0.08
N ALA A 16 4.05 -6.10 -0.67
CA ALA A 16 4.71 -6.05 -1.97
C ALA A 16 6.18 -6.52 -1.89
N MET A 17 6.90 -6.12 -0.84
CA MET A 17 8.29 -6.51 -0.63
C MET A 17 8.43 -7.96 -0.16
N HIS A 18 7.55 -8.44 0.72
CA HIS A 18 7.53 -9.83 1.17
C HIS A 18 7.36 -10.79 -0.01
N TYR A 19 6.31 -10.61 -0.81
CA TYR A 19 6.08 -11.49 -1.96
C TYR A 19 7.16 -11.39 -3.03
N ARG A 20 7.81 -10.23 -3.17
CA ARG A 20 8.91 -10.05 -4.11
C ARG A 20 10.19 -10.74 -3.67
N TRP A 21 10.57 -10.63 -2.39
CA TRP A 21 11.91 -10.98 -1.91
C TRP A 21 11.97 -12.22 -1.02
N SER A 22 10.87 -12.68 -0.43
CA SER A 22 10.87 -13.80 0.52
C SER A 22 10.61 -15.17 -0.13
N PHE A 23 10.17 -15.21 -1.40
CA PHE A 23 9.74 -16.44 -2.08
C PHE A 23 10.80 -17.08 -3.00
N GLY A 24 12.07 -17.03 -2.60
CA GLY A 24 13.16 -17.79 -3.23
C GLY A 24 13.61 -17.31 -4.61
N ASP A 25 14.33 -18.19 -5.32
CA ASP A 25 15.12 -17.85 -6.51
C ASP A 25 14.27 -17.51 -7.75
N GLU A 26 13.02 -17.98 -7.83
CA GLU A 26 12.17 -17.79 -9.01
C GLU A 26 11.90 -16.31 -9.29
N ASN A 27 11.48 -15.56 -8.26
CA ASN A 27 11.27 -14.12 -8.39
C ASN A 27 12.59 -13.38 -8.59
N VAL A 28 13.66 -13.79 -7.90
CA VAL A 28 14.98 -13.16 -8.02
C VAL A 28 15.54 -13.33 -9.43
N GLU A 29 15.40 -14.49 -10.05
CA GLU A 29 15.87 -14.74 -11.42
C GLU A 29 15.07 -13.94 -12.43
N PHE A 30 13.74 -13.88 -12.27
CA PHE A 30 12.88 -13.02 -13.08
C PHE A 30 13.32 -11.55 -12.98
N LEU A 31 13.48 -11.03 -11.77
CA LEU A 31 13.89 -9.64 -11.54
C LEU A 31 15.31 -9.36 -12.04
N ALA A 32 16.23 -10.30 -11.90
CA ALA A 32 17.59 -10.15 -12.43
C ALA A 32 17.59 -10.01 -13.95
N LYS A 33 16.72 -10.74 -14.66
CA LYS A 33 16.56 -10.57 -16.10
C LYS A 33 16.02 -9.18 -16.47
N GLU A 34 14.96 -8.75 -15.81
CA GLU A 34 14.29 -7.46 -16.09
C GLU A 34 15.18 -6.25 -15.73
N ASN A 35 15.79 -6.27 -14.53
CA ASN A 35 16.70 -5.23 -14.08
C ASN A 35 17.96 -5.16 -14.95
N GLY A 36 18.47 -6.33 -15.37
CA GLY A 36 19.62 -6.40 -16.27
C GLY A 36 19.37 -5.74 -17.62
N ALA A 37 18.20 -6.00 -18.21
CA ALA A 37 17.78 -5.38 -19.47
C ALA A 37 17.60 -3.86 -19.31
N THR A 38 17.06 -3.41 -18.17
CA THR A 38 16.85 -1.98 -17.89
C THR A 38 18.16 -1.23 -17.63
N LEU A 39 19.07 -1.80 -16.82
CA LEU A 39 20.32 -1.15 -16.43
C LEU A 39 21.38 -1.16 -17.54
N ALA A 40 21.33 -2.16 -18.43
CA ALA A 40 22.34 -2.35 -19.46
C ALA A 40 21.72 -2.74 -20.83
N PRO A 41 20.79 -1.92 -21.38
CA PRO A 41 19.99 -2.30 -22.54
C PRO A 41 20.81 -2.60 -23.79
N PHE A 42 22.00 -2.01 -23.91
CA PHE A 42 22.89 -2.18 -25.07
C PHE A 42 23.96 -3.27 -24.89
N LEU A 43 24.04 -3.92 -23.71
CA LEU A 43 25.00 -5.00 -23.49
C LEU A 43 24.46 -6.37 -23.93
N PRO A 44 25.33 -7.35 -24.23
CA PRO A 44 24.89 -8.73 -24.47
C PRO A 44 24.11 -9.33 -23.29
N LYS A 45 23.17 -10.24 -23.58
CA LYS A 45 22.27 -10.85 -22.57
C LYS A 45 22.97 -11.46 -21.35
N PHE A 46 24.17 -12.02 -21.51
CA PHE A 46 24.91 -12.58 -20.38
C PHE A 46 25.39 -11.49 -19.42
N ALA A 47 25.84 -10.34 -19.94
CA ALA A 47 26.27 -9.19 -19.15
C ALA A 47 25.09 -8.48 -18.49
N GLN A 48 23.96 -8.35 -19.19
CA GLN A 48 22.69 -7.88 -18.60
C GLN A 48 22.29 -8.74 -17.40
N ARG A 49 22.25 -10.07 -17.56
CA ARG A 49 21.91 -11.00 -16.47
C ARG A 49 22.85 -10.87 -15.28
N TRP A 50 24.15 -10.74 -15.52
CA TRP A 50 25.13 -10.55 -14.45
C TRP A 50 24.89 -9.24 -13.68
N MET A 51 24.71 -8.12 -14.39
CA MET A 51 24.38 -6.82 -13.79
C MET A 51 23.07 -6.86 -13.01
N GLY A 52 22.04 -7.51 -13.56
CA GLY A 52 20.76 -7.64 -12.88
C GLY A 52 20.84 -8.47 -11.60
N ARG A 53 21.62 -9.57 -11.59
CA ARG A 53 21.87 -10.36 -10.37
C ARG A 53 22.57 -9.54 -9.29
N LEU A 54 23.55 -8.72 -9.68
CA LEU A 54 24.21 -7.80 -8.74
C LEU A 54 23.24 -6.77 -8.17
N ALA A 55 22.36 -6.22 -9.01
CA ALA A 55 21.33 -5.27 -8.59
C ALA A 55 20.31 -5.88 -7.63
N THR A 56 19.97 -7.17 -7.79
CA THR A 56 19.01 -7.87 -6.92
C THR A 56 19.64 -8.39 -5.61
N ALA A 57 20.96 -8.62 -5.56
CA ALA A 57 21.63 -9.27 -4.44
C ALA A 57 21.61 -8.49 -3.11
N ASN A 58 21.41 -7.16 -3.14
CA ASN A 58 21.48 -6.30 -1.95
C ASN A 58 20.12 -5.78 -1.45
N LEU A 59 19.04 -6.04 -2.18
CA LEU A 59 17.72 -5.47 -1.88
C LEU A 59 17.02 -6.02 -0.61
N PRO A 60 17.32 -7.24 -0.10
CA PRO A 60 16.75 -7.71 1.17
C PRO A 60 17.25 -6.97 2.42
N LYS A 61 18.25 -6.08 2.32
CA LYS A 61 18.80 -5.35 3.49
C LYS A 61 17.80 -4.36 4.11
N ALA A 62 16.77 -3.97 3.38
CA ALA A 62 15.69 -3.11 3.88
C ALA A 62 14.61 -3.88 4.68
N ALA A 63 14.71 -5.22 4.78
CA ALA A 63 13.67 -6.06 5.41
C ALA A 63 13.29 -5.61 6.83
N PRO A 64 14.23 -5.29 7.74
CA PRO A 64 13.86 -4.84 9.09
C PRO A 64 13.18 -3.45 9.10
N ILE A 65 13.60 -2.56 8.19
CA ILE A 65 13.06 -1.19 8.09
C ILE A 65 11.62 -1.22 7.56
N VAL A 66 11.36 -2.07 6.57
CA VAL A 66 10.04 -2.20 5.93
C VAL A 66 9.12 -3.17 6.68
N GLY A 67 9.69 -4.15 7.39
CA GLY A 67 8.96 -5.12 8.21
C GLY A 67 8.65 -6.47 7.52
N PHE A 68 9.28 -6.83 6.40
CA PHE A 68 9.10 -8.16 5.79
C PHE A 68 10.09 -9.21 6.31
N ILE A 69 10.26 -9.27 7.63
CA ILE A 69 11.15 -10.22 8.32
C ILE A 69 10.47 -11.57 8.57
N PRO A 70 11.21 -12.69 8.67
CA PRO A 70 10.64 -14.04 8.79
C PRO A 70 9.57 -14.20 9.89
N GLU A 71 9.76 -13.53 11.01
CA GLU A 71 8.86 -13.57 12.17
C GLU A 71 7.47 -12.98 11.86
N GLN A 72 7.37 -12.14 10.83
CA GLN A 72 6.13 -11.45 10.43
C GLN A 72 5.53 -11.99 9.11
N HIS A 73 6.19 -12.94 8.44
CA HIS A 73 5.73 -13.45 7.12
C HIS A 73 4.33 -14.03 7.20
N LYS A 74 4.07 -14.90 8.18
CA LYS A 74 2.75 -15.54 8.29
C LYS A 74 1.60 -14.55 8.49
N MET A 75 1.85 -13.49 9.27
CA MET A 75 0.91 -12.39 9.48
C MET A 75 0.65 -11.64 8.17
N LEU A 76 1.71 -11.28 7.45
CA LEU A 76 1.61 -10.60 6.15
C LEU A 76 0.83 -11.44 5.15
N GLU A 77 1.08 -12.75 5.08
CA GLU A 77 0.36 -13.67 4.20
C GLU A 77 -1.13 -13.75 4.54
N ASN A 78 -1.47 -13.88 5.83
CA ASN A 78 -2.86 -13.96 6.28
C ASN A 78 -3.61 -12.65 5.98
N TRP A 79 -3.00 -11.50 6.30
CA TRP A 79 -3.55 -10.18 5.98
C TRP A 79 -3.74 -10.00 4.48
N THR A 80 -2.79 -10.46 3.68
CA THR A 80 -2.85 -10.35 2.22
C THR A 80 -4.00 -11.18 1.66
N GLU A 81 -4.10 -12.47 1.99
CA GLU A 81 -5.20 -13.30 1.47
C GLU A 81 -6.57 -12.72 1.89
N HIS A 82 -6.72 -12.28 3.15
CA HIS A 82 -7.95 -11.62 3.63
C HIS A 82 -8.31 -10.38 2.81
N THR A 83 -7.37 -9.44 2.68
CA THR A 83 -7.64 -8.15 2.02
C THR A 83 -7.85 -8.32 0.51
N LEU A 84 -7.13 -9.25 -0.12
CA LEU A 84 -7.31 -9.56 -1.53
C LEU A 84 -8.68 -10.21 -1.79
N ASP A 85 -9.24 -10.99 -0.85
CA ASP A 85 -10.61 -11.54 -0.98
C ASP A 85 -11.69 -10.46 -0.85
N LEU A 86 -11.47 -9.45 0.00
CA LEU A 86 -12.36 -8.28 0.06
C LEU A 86 -12.34 -7.50 -1.26
N LEU A 87 -11.15 -7.28 -1.83
CA LEU A 87 -10.99 -6.59 -3.10
C LEU A 87 -11.57 -7.39 -4.27
N GLU A 88 -11.33 -8.71 -4.32
CA GLU A 88 -11.96 -9.60 -5.31
C GLU A 88 -13.47 -9.49 -5.25
N THR A 89 -14.05 -9.56 -4.04
CA THR A 89 -15.50 -9.38 -3.83
C THR A 89 -15.96 -8.03 -4.36
N HIS A 90 -15.27 -6.94 -4.01
CA HIS A 90 -15.59 -5.60 -4.48
C HIS A 90 -15.59 -5.49 -6.02
N PHE A 91 -14.56 -6.04 -6.66
CA PHE A 91 -14.43 -5.99 -8.13
C PHE A 91 -15.36 -6.94 -8.87
N THR A 92 -16.11 -7.80 -8.18
CA THR A 92 -17.25 -8.50 -8.81
C THR A 92 -18.45 -7.59 -9.06
N HIS A 93 -18.53 -6.45 -8.35
CA HIS A 93 -19.66 -5.52 -8.40
C HIS A 93 -19.32 -4.17 -9.04
N HIS A 94 -18.06 -3.74 -8.99
CA HIS A 94 -17.62 -2.44 -9.47
C HIS A 94 -16.36 -2.55 -10.32
N ASP A 95 -16.27 -1.73 -11.37
CA ASP A 95 -15.10 -1.73 -12.25
C ASP A 95 -13.86 -1.13 -11.57
N TYR A 96 -14.05 -0.22 -10.62
CA TYR A 96 -13.06 0.53 -9.84
C TYR A 96 -13.54 0.78 -8.41
N LEU A 97 -12.63 1.18 -7.51
CA LEU A 97 -12.90 1.30 -6.06
C LEU A 97 -14.12 2.16 -5.69
N LEU A 98 -14.41 3.19 -6.49
CA LEU A 98 -15.44 4.20 -6.20
C LEU A 98 -16.53 4.27 -7.28
N GLY A 99 -16.61 3.31 -8.21
CA GLY A 99 -17.62 3.26 -9.26
C GLY A 99 -17.06 2.84 -10.62
N GLY A 100 -17.51 3.50 -11.69
CA GLY A 100 -17.23 3.16 -13.08
C GLY A 100 -16.00 3.82 -13.71
N ARG A 101 -15.19 4.57 -12.95
CA ARG A 101 -13.92 5.14 -13.42
C ARG A 101 -12.83 5.12 -12.33
N PRO A 102 -11.54 5.01 -12.71
CA PRO A 102 -10.45 4.98 -11.74
C PRO A 102 -10.29 6.35 -11.10
N THR A 103 -9.89 6.34 -9.83
CA THR A 103 -9.51 7.54 -9.09
C THR A 103 -8.06 7.44 -8.63
N VAL A 104 -7.56 8.46 -7.94
CA VAL A 104 -6.19 8.40 -7.38
C VAL A 104 -5.99 7.20 -6.43
N ALA A 105 -7.07 6.70 -5.80
CA ALA A 105 -7.05 5.50 -4.99
C ALA A 105 -6.65 4.25 -5.80
N ASP A 106 -7.24 4.06 -6.98
CA ASP A 106 -6.98 2.92 -7.85
C ASP A 106 -5.52 2.95 -8.33
N TYR A 107 -5.02 4.13 -8.72
CA TYR A 107 -3.64 4.30 -9.14
C TYR A 107 -2.63 4.12 -8.01
N GLY A 108 -2.97 4.50 -6.78
CA GLY A 108 -2.15 4.23 -5.59
C GLY A 108 -1.97 2.72 -5.37
N LEU A 109 -3.07 1.95 -5.43
CA LEU A 109 -2.99 0.49 -5.29
C LEU A 109 -2.24 -0.17 -6.45
N LEU A 110 -2.38 0.37 -7.66
CA LEU A 110 -1.78 -0.21 -8.85
C LEU A 110 -0.27 -0.41 -8.72
N ALA A 111 0.45 0.45 -7.99
CA ALA A 111 1.88 0.28 -7.75
C ALA A 111 2.20 -1.10 -7.15
N SER A 112 1.58 -1.45 -6.01
CA SER A 112 1.74 -2.73 -5.32
C SER A 112 1.16 -3.89 -6.13
N PHE A 113 0.01 -3.69 -6.77
CA PHE A 113 -0.73 -4.78 -7.42
C PHE A 113 -0.16 -5.12 -8.79
N PHE A 114 0.03 -4.15 -9.68
CA PHE A 114 0.62 -4.38 -10.99
C PHE A 114 2.12 -4.67 -10.88
N GLY A 115 2.88 -3.81 -10.18
CA GLY A 115 4.34 -3.89 -10.14
C GLY A 115 4.90 -5.09 -9.38
N HIS A 116 4.11 -5.64 -8.45
CA HIS A 116 4.52 -6.74 -7.58
C HIS A 116 3.58 -7.94 -7.70
N LEU A 117 2.34 -7.84 -7.24
CA LEU A 117 1.50 -9.03 -7.10
C LEU A 117 1.10 -9.70 -8.43
N ASN A 118 0.83 -8.92 -9.48
CA ASN A 118 0.37 -9.42 -10.78
C ASN A 118 1.46 -9.55 -11.84
N ARG A 119 2.71 -9.15 -11.51
CA ARG A 119 3.86 -9.25 -12.43
C ARG A 119 4.90 -10.25 -11.97
N ASP A 120 5.18 -10.32 -10.66
CA ASP A 120 6.16 -11.28 -10.16
C ASP A 120 5.58 -12.71 -10.25
N PRO A 121 6.38 -13.70 -10.69
CA PRO A 121 5.89 -15.05 -10.96
C PRO A 121 5.14 -15.70 -9.79
N VAL A 122 5.71 -15.66 -8.58
CA VAL A 122 5.15 -16.35 -7.43
C VAL A 122 3.81 -15.75 -6.96
N PRO A 123 3.71 -14.45 -6.59
CA PRO A 123 2.43 -13.90 -6.14
C PRO A 123 1.37 -13.93 -7.24
N LYS A 124 1.74 -13.80 -8.52
CA LYS A 124 0.79 -13.97 -9.62
C LYS A 124 0.17 -15.36 -9.61
N ARG A 125 1.01 -16.39 -9.42
CA ARG A 125 0.59 -17.79 -9.40
C ARG A 125 -0.23 -18.15 -8.15
N ILE A 126 0.15 -17.67 -6.97
CA ILE A 126 -0.45 -18.15 -5.70
C ILE A 126 -1.54 -17.22 -5.13
N LEU A 127 -1.56 -15.94 -5.52
CA LEU A 127 -2.55 -14.97 -5.06
C LEU A 127 -3.50 -14.55 -6.17
N MET A 128 -2.97 -13.98 -7.26
CA MET A 128 -3.78 -13.35 -8.30
C MET A 128 -4.58 -14.37 -9.12
N SER A 129 -4.02 -15.55 -9.38
CA SER A 129 -4.70 -16.63 -10.13
C SER A 129 -6.03 -17.09 -9.51
N LYS A 130 -6.22 -16.86 -8.21
CA LYS A 130 -7.44 -17.20 -7.46
C LYS A 130 -8.52 -16.10 -7.55
N ARG A 131 -8.18 -14.92 -8.08
CA ARG A 131 -8.94 -13.67 -7.95
C ARG A 131 -9.10 -12.98 -9.32
N PRO A 132 -9.91 -13.56 -10.22
CA PRO A 132 -10.00 -13.12 -11.60
C PRO A 132 -10.54 -11.70 -11.74
N ASN A 133 -11.46 -11.23 -10.88
CA ASN A 133 -12.03 -9.89 -10.99
C ASN A 133 -11.02 -8.83 -10.54
N LEU A 134 -10.25 -9.12 -9.49
CA LEU A 134 -9.12 -8.31 -9.07
C LEU A 134 -8.05 -8.26 -10.15
N THR A 135 -7.69 -9.38 -10.77
CA THR A 135 -6.74 -9.39 -11.89
C THR A 135 -7.25 -8.55 -13.07
N ALA A 136 -8.54 -8.67 -13.41
CA ALA A 136 -9.14 -7.86 -14.46
C ALA A 136 -9.11 -6.36 -14.13
N TRP A 137 -9.34 -5.98 -12.87
CA TRP A 137 -9.17 -4.58 -12.42
C TRP A 137 -7.72 -4.11 -12.57
N VAL A 138 -6.72 -4.93 -12.22
CA VAL A 138 -5.30 -4.57 -12.42
C VAL A 138 -5.00 -4.33 -13.89
N GLU A 139 -5.43 -5.24 -14.77
CA GLU A 139 -5.17 -5.15 -16.20
C GLU A 139 -5.87 -3.96 -16.84
N ARG A 140 -7.15 -3.73 -16.50
CA ARG A 140 -7.93 -2.58 -16.96
C ARG A 140 -7.33 -1.25 -16.49
N THR A 141 -6.95 -1.15 -15.22
CA THR A 141 -6.38 0.09 -14.66
C THR A 141 -4.98 0.37 -15.22
N HIS A 142 -4.18 -0.66 -15.47
CA HIS A 142 -2.86 -0.50 -16.10
C HIS A 142 -2.93 -0.24 -17.60
N GLY A 143 -3.91 -0.81 -18.31
CA GLY A 143 -4.05 -0.71 -19.76
C GLY A 143 -4.23 0.73 -20.26
N GLY A 144 -4.79 1.60 -19.42
CA GLY A 144 -4.95 3.03 -19.73
C GLY A 144 -6.08 3.32 -20.72
N ASP A 145 -7.00 2.37 -20.90
CA ASP A 145 -8.22 2.57 -21.69
C ASP A 145 -9.08 3.70 -21.10
N ASP A 146 -9.81 4.40 -21.96
CA ASP A 146 -10.72 5.46 -21.53
C ASP A 146 -11.80 4.91 -20.57
N ALA A 147 -11.77 5.38 -19.33
CA ALA A 147 -12.72 5.00 -18.29
C ALA A 147 -13.59 6.20 -17.91
N SER A 148 -14.77 6.28 -18.52
CA SER A 148 -15.71 7.41 -18.40
C SER A 148 -16.97 7.11 -17.60
N GLY A 149 -17.03 5.94 -16.93
CA GLY A 149 -18.17 5.60 -16.08
C GLY A 149 -18.32 6.54 -14.89
N ASP A 150 -19.53 6.62 -14.35
CA ASP A 150 -19.82 7.50 -13.22
C ASP A 150 -19.26 6.95 -11.90
N LEU A 151 -18.89 7.85 -11.00
CA LEU A 151 -18.70 7.48 -9.60
C LEU A 151 -20.06 7.15 -8.98
N MET A 152 -20.04 6.54 -7.79
CA MET A 152 -21.28 6.36 -7.03
C MET A 152 -22.03 7.69 -6.85
N PRO A 153 -23.36 7.70 -7.05
CA PRO A 153 -24.16 8.92 -6.95
C PRO A 153 -24.21 9.44 -5.50
N ASP A 154 -24.47 10.74 -5.35
CA ASP A 154 -24.71 11.39 -4.06
C ASP A 154 -23.59 11.22 -3.02
N ASP A 155 -22.34 11.07 -3.48
CA ASP A 155 -21.15 10.74 -2.67
C ASP A 155 -21.30 9.44 -1.86
N ALA A 156 -22.18 8.53 -2.29
CA ALA A 156 -22.34 7.23 -1.65
C ALA A 156 -21.06 6.40 -1.80
N LEU A 157 -20.81 5.53 -0.81
CA LEU A 157 -19.73 4.54 -0.89
C LEU A 157 -20.32 3.18 -1.23
N PRO A 158 -19.67 2.38 -2.09
CA PRO A 158 -20.09 1.01 -2.31
C PRO A 158 -20.14 0.21 -1.01
N GLU A 159 -21.20 -0.55 -0.77
CA GLU A 159 -21.31 -1.38 0.45
C GLU A 159 -20.14 -2.38 0.58
N THR A 160 -19.70 -2.91 -0.56
CA THR A 160 -18.55 -3.82 -0.67
C THR A 160 -17.20 -3.15 -0.35
N LEU A 161 -17.14 -1.82 -0.35
CA LEU A 161 -15.95 -1.06 0.04
C LEU A 161 -15.84 -0.90 1.57
N MET A 162 -16.95 -1.05 2.31
CA MET A 162 -16.96 -0.85 3.77
C MET A 162 -16.00 -1.79 4.52
N PRO A 163 -15.92 -3.10 4.21
CA PRO A 163 -14.91 -3.97 4.82
C PRO A 163 -13.46 -3.53 4.52
N ILE A 164 -13.18 -3.01 3.32
CA ILE A 164 -11.85 -2.49 2.96
C ILE A 164 -11.54 -1.23 3.76
N LEU A 165 -12.52 -0.35 3.94
CA LEU A 165 -12.36 0.84 4.77
C LEU A 165 -12.11 0.48 6.25
N ARG A 166 -12.65 -0.63 6.75
CA ARG A 166 -12.26 -1.13 8.09
C ARG A 166 -10.77 -1.42 8.18
N CYS A 167 -10.14 -2.05 7.19
CA CYS A 167 -8.67 -2.20 7.18
C CYS A 167 -7.93 -0.85 7.26
N VAL A 168 -8.49 0.20 6.66
CA VAL A 168 -7.89 1.55 6.72
C VAL A 168 -8.03 2.16 8.12
N PHE A 169 -9.25 2.17 8.67
CA PHE A 169 -9.54 2.82 9.95
C PHE A 169 -9.04 2.03 11.16
N ASP A 170 -9.13 0.71 11.12
CA ASP A 170 -8.79 -0.18 12.24
C ASP A 170 -7.30 -0.53 12.27
N GLU A 171 -6.55 -0.30 11.18
CA GLU A 171 -5.14 -0.71 11.07
C GLU A 171 -4.21 0.41 10.58
N ALA A 172 -4.51 1.02 9.43
CA ALA A 172 -3.62 2.02 8.85
C ALA A 172 -3.64 3.37 9.59
N LEU A 173 -4.78 3.80 10.13
CA LEU A 173 -4.81 4.99 11.00
C LEU A 173 -4.08 4.75 12.33
N PRO A 174 -4.26 3.62 13.04
CA PRO A 174 -3.43 3.25 14.18
C PRO A 174 -1.93 3.21 13.88
N MET A 175 -1.51 2.76 12.69
CA MET A 175 -0.11 2.87 12.25
C MET A 175 0.36 4.33 12.23
N LEU A 176 -0.42 5.24 11.66
CA LEU A 176 -0.07 6.66 11.60
C LEU A 176 -0.03 7.28 13.00
N ALA A 177 -0.93 6.87 13.90
CA ALA A 177 -0.88 7.27 15.30
C ALA A 177 0.42 6.81 15.99
N ALA A 178 0.81 5.55 15.78
CA ALA A 178 2.07 5.03 16.31
C ALA A 178 3.30 5.77 15.75
N TYR A 179 3.26 6.17 14.47
CA TYR A 179 4.32 6.97 13.85
C TYR A 179 4.41 8.38 14.42
N ARG A 180 3.25 9.01 14.67
CA ARG A 180 3.18 10.32 15.35
C ARG A 180 3.81 10.21 16.74
N ASP A 181 3.50 9.16 17.49
CA ASP A 181 4.00 8.98 18.85
C ASP A 181 5.52 8.82 18.85
N ARG A 182 6.07 7.99 17.94
CA ARG A 182 7.53 7.88 17.74
C ARG A 182 8.19 9.21 17.34
N LEU A 183 7.53 10.01 16.50
CA LEU A 183 8.05 11.32 16.11
C LEU A 183 8.07 12.30 17.28
N ASN A 184 7.00 12.34 18.08
CA ASN A 184 6.91 13.19 19.25
C ASN A 184 7.98 12.84 20.29
N GLU A 185 8.20 11.55 20.55
CA GLU A 185 9.28 11.07 21.41
C GLU A 185 10.64 11.53 20.89
N HIS A 186 10.92 11.33 19.59
CA HIS A 186 12.18 11.75 18.98
C HIS A 186 12.41 13.27 19.07
N ILE A 187 11.37 14.08 18.83
CA ILE A 187 11.44 15.55 18.97
C ILE A 187 11.80 15.93 20.40
N ALA A 188 11.18 15.31 21.40
CA ALA A 188 11.43 15.58 22.81
C ALA A 188 12.85 15.16 23.22
N GLU A 189 13.29 13.97 22.84
CA GLU A 189 14.63 13.44 23.17
C GLU A 189 15.76 14.27 22.57
N GLN A 190 15.58 14.73 21.32
CA GLN A 190 16.58 15.51 20.61
C GLN A 190 16.42 17.02 20.80
N ASN A 191 15.39 17.46 21.54
CA ASN A 191 15.01 18.87 21.73
C ASN A 191 14.87 19.64 20.40
N LEU A 192 14.25 19.02 19.40
CA LEU A 192 14.10 19.60 18.06
C LEU A 192 13.10 20.76 18.06
N VAL A 193 13.37 21.76 17.23
CA VAL A 193 12.50 22.90 16.98
C VAL A 193 12.09 22.99 15.50
N SER A 194 11.14 23.85 15.19
CA SER A 194 10.70 24.08 13.81
C SER A 194 11.88 24.48 12.92
N GLY A 195 12.08 23.74 11.82
CA GLY A 195 13.19 23.94 10.89
C GLY A 195 14.28 22.88 11.01
N ASP A 196 14.33 22.14 12.10
CA ASP A 196 15.27 21.03 12.28
C ASP A 196 14.94 19.84 11.36
N LEU A 197 15.98 19.07 11.03
CA LEU A 197 15.86 17.90 10.17
C LEU A 197 15.30 16.71 10.96
N ILE A 198 14.26 16.09 10.41
CA ILE A 198 13.73 14.82 10.90
C ILE A 198 14.37 13.66 10.13
N PRO A 199 14.86 12.60 10.80
CA PRO A 199 15.36 11.41 10.14
C PRO A 199 14.33 10.77 9.20
N ARG A 200 14.81 10.12 8.13
CA ARG A 200 13.95 9.41 7.18
C ARG A 200 13.15 8.28 7.85
N TYR A 201 13.76 7.61 8.82
CA TYR A 201 13.19 6.52 9.58
C TYR A 201 13.49 6.75 11.05
N LEU A 202 12.51 6.48 11.89
CA LEU A 202 12.65 6.45 13.33
C LEU A 202 12.68 5.01 13.83
N GLU A 203 12.74 4.85 15.14
CA GLU A 203 12.65 3.55 15.79
C GLU A 203 11.38 2.78 15.39
N ARG A 204 11.41 1.47 15.66
CA ARG A 204 10.31 0.56 15.35
C ARG A 204 9.03 1.02 16.08
N ALA A 205 7.95 1.09 15.32
CA ALA A 205 6.59 1.23 15.82
C ALA A 205 5.83 -0.07 15.57
N GLU A 206 4.87 -0.36 16.45
CA GLU A 206 3.99 -1.53 16.34
C GLU A 206 2.54 -1.11 16.33
N PHE A 207 1.75 -1.71 15.44
CA PHE A 207 0.36 -1.36 15.20
C PHE A 207 -0.45 -2.60 14.80
N PRO A 208 -1.79 -2.55 14.93
CA PRO A 208 -2.66 -3.66 14.54
C PRO A 208 -2.53 -4.03 13.07
N MET A 209 -2.64 -5.34 12.79
CA MET A 209 -2.80 -5.94 11.47
C MET A 209 -3.60 -7.24 11.65
N LEU A 210 -4.89 -7.23 11.27
CA LEU A 210 -5.87 -8.23 11.73
C LEU A 210 -5.82 -8.42 13.26
N ASP A 211 -5.71 -9.66 13.73
CA ASP A 211 -5.66 -10.07 15.13
C ASP A 211 -4.23 -10.02 15.73
N GLN A 212 -3.26 -9.52 14.98
CA GLN A 212 -1.84 -9.49 15.36
C GLN A 212 -1.29 -8.06 15.42
N ARG A 213 -0.05 -7.92 15.91
CA ARG A 213 0.70 -6.66 15.89
C ARG A 213 1.84 -6.75 14.88
N PHE A 214 1.76 -5.92 13.85
CA PHE A 214 2.84 -5.74 12.90
C PHE A 214 3.75 -4.60 13.35
N GLY A 215 5.05 -4.74 13.12
CA GLY A 215 5.97 -3.64 13.34
C GLY A 215 7.02 -3.48 12.26
N ARG A 216 7.45 -2.23 12.12
CA ARG A 216 8.50 -1.77 11.20
C ARG A 216 9.00 -0.41 11.69
N SER A 217 10.05 0.14 11.07
CA SER A 217 10.49 1.50 11.39
C SER A 217 9.34 2.51 11.21
N ALA A 218 9.26 3.52 12.08
CA ALA A 218 8.31 4.60 11.92
C ALA A 218 8.78 5.58 10.84
N TRP A 219 7.86 6.00 9.97
CA TRP A 219 8.15 6.79 8.78
C TRP A 219 7.50 8.17 8.90
N PRO A 220 8.23 9.20 9.34
CA PRO A 220 7.67 10.54 9.52
C PRO A 220 7.01 11.11 8.26
N PHE A 221 7.48 10.71 7.07
CA PHE A 221 6.88 11.13 5.80
C PHE A 221 5.40 10.75 5.67
N SER A 222 4.96 9.62 6.25
CA SER A 222 3.56 9.20 6.23
C SER A 222 2.65 10.18 6.99
N LEU A 223 3.19 10.87 8.00
CA LEU A 223 2.46 11.90 8.77
C LEU A 223 2.19 13.15 7.92
N TRP A 224 3.15 13.53 7.07
CA TRP A 224 2.93 14.58 6.09
C TRP A 224 1.85 14.17 5.07
N LYS A 225 1.81 12.90 4.66
CA LYS A 225 0.77 12.42 3.72
C LYS A 225 -0.62 12.49 4.32
N ILE A 226 -0.83 12.05 5.57
CA ILE A 226 -2.17 12.18 6.21
C ILE A 226 -2.56 13.64 6.44
N GLN A 227 -1.60 14.53 6.74
CA GLN A 227 -1.87 15.97 6.85
C GLN A 227 -2.48 16.53 5.56
N ARG A 228 -2.10 16.03 4.37
CA ARG A 228 -2.72 16.46 3.10
C ARG A 228 -4.20 16.08 3.02
N VAL A 229 -4.57 14.93 3.57
CA VAL A 229 -5.98 14.49 3.63
C VAL A 229 -6.75 15.37 4.62
N GLN A 230 -6.17 15.62 5.79
CA GLN A 230 -6.77 16.49 6.81
C GLN A 230 -6.96 17.92 6.30
N ASN A 231 -5.95 18.49 5.62
CA ASN A 231 -6.04 19.82 5.03
C ASN A 231 -7.17 19.94 4.00
N LYS A 232 -7.44 18.87 3.24
CA LYS A 232 -8.57 18.84 2.30
C LYS A 232 -9.90 18.88 3.03
N ILE A 233 -10.04 18.12 4.12
CA ILE A 233 -11.25 18.13 4.95
C ILE A 233 -11.45 19.52 5.58
N GLN A 234 -10.40 20.08 6.17
CA GLN A 234 -10.45 21.41 6.81
C GLN A 234 -10.80 22.56 5.83
N ALA A 235 -10.50 22.38 4.54
CA ALA A 235 -10.84 23.35 3.51
C ALA A 235 -12.29 23.25 3.01
N LEU A 236 -13.04 22.22 3.40
CA LEU A 236 -14.46 22.07 3.03
C LEU A 236 -15.35 23.03 3.84
N PRO A 237 -16.56 23.36 3.34
CA PRO A 237 -17.59 24.01 4.13
C PRO A 237 -17.88 23.26 5.44
N GLU A 238 -18.24 23.98 6.50
CA GLU A 238 -18.49 23.40 7.82
C GLU A 238 -19.55 22.29 7.79
N ALA A 239 -20.59 22.44 6.97
CA ALA A 239 -21.63 21.43 6.79
C ALA A 239 -21.07 20.09 6.26
N ASP A 240 -20.12 20.14 5.32
CA ASP A 240 -19.50 18.95 4.75
C ASP A 240 -18.52 18.31 5.74
N GLN A 241 -17.80 19.13 6.52
CA GLN A 241 -16.96 18.62 7.62
C GLN A 241 -17.81 17.88 8.67
N GLN A 242 -18.95 18.45 9.06
CA GLN A 242 -19.88 17.81 10.00
C GLN A 242 -20.46 16.51 9.43
N LYS A 243 -20.81 16.47 8.14
CA LYS A 243 -21.27 15.25 7.44
C LYS A 243 -20.20 14.16 7.49
N ILE A 244 -18.95 14.49 7.19
CA ILE A 244 -17.82 13.54 7.26
C ILE A 244 -17.62 13.05 8.69
N ASN A 245 -17.57 13.95 9.67
CA ASN A 245 -17.36 13.58 11.07
C ASN A 245 -18.50 12.70 11.60
N GLY A 246 -19.76 13.02 11.29
CA GLY A 246 -20.90 12.18 11.65
C GLY A 246 -20.81 10.79 11.03
N TRP A 247 -20.47 10.71 9.74
CA TRP A 247 -20.29 9.43 9.06
C TRP A 247 -19.14 8.60 9.66
N LEU A 248 -18.03 9.24 10.04
CA LEU A 248 -16.91 8.57 10.71
C LEU A 248 -17.29 8.03 12.10
N ALA A 249 -18.03 8.82 12.88
CA ALA A 249 -18.51 8.41 14.20
C ALA A 249 -19.45 7.21 14.09
N ASP A 250 -20.41 7.25 13.16
CA ASP A 250 -21.42 6.21 12.98
C ASP A 250 -20.83 4.87 12.49
N ASN A 251 -19.74 4.91 11.70
CA ASN A 251 -19.19 3.71 11.05
C ASN A 251 -17.92 3.16 11.71
N PHE A 252 -17.11 4.02 12.35
CA PHE A 252 -15.78 3.66 12.88
C PHE A 252 -15.55 4.13 14.32
N GLY A 253 -16.51 4.81 14.96
CA GLY A 253 -16.38 5.29 16.33
C GLY A 253 -15.29 6.35 16.52
N GLN A 254 -14.97 7.10 15.46
CA GLN A 254 -13.97 8.18 15.42
C GLN A 254 -14.60 9.56 15.51
#